data_AF-A0A7C2XV41-F1
#
_entry.id   AF-A0A7C2XV41-F1
#
_cell.length_a   1.000
_cell.length_b   1.000
_cell.length_c   1.000
_cell.angle_alpha   90.00
_cell.angle_beta   90.00
_cell.angle_gamma   90.00
#
_symmetry.space_group_name_H-M   'P 1'
#
loop_
_entity.id
_entity.type
_entity.pdbx_description
1 polymer ?
#
loop_
_entity_poly.entity_id
_entity_poly.type
_entity_poly.pdbx_seq_one_letter_code
_entity_poly.pdbx_strand_id
1 'polypeptide(L)'
;MKRLTWFRQIIPCLCFIGLTLLASSCGERPVSPIGSAENNVRRQAGTQQVRKTLDPSRMKLLRRKTVNALHKGHACSGSKTMFVKTDKPHNVDICHEKLEIPAGAVTQNTNISFAVADENLAMVEIGPNVSFILPVTMTLSLKVVNLVDVNMNTLAISRFDKVSNRWIDLPSTLDDKQENISAAIVKAGLYAITWNADDNAKEIIAWQGENWGGLKEKNIQHDRGGRLHFHGHEMDIPPYALPASKTMVITEIDKKQVWVDFGPSGWFYKPVKITLCFKEADLTGIDLNNLTVTWYDPATGEWIDVGGMVDAKNKTVCAEVWHFTQYSIALR
;
A
#
# COMPACT_ATOMS: atom_id res chain seq x y z
N MET A 1 27.21 55.32 -31.12
CA MET A 1 26.38 56.37 -30.47
C MET A 1 24.98 55.77 -30.31
N LYS A 2 24.30 55.64 -29.18
CA LYS A 2 24.32 56.33 -27.88
C LYS A 2 24.21 55.31 -26.74
N ARG A 3 24.82 55.66 -25.61
CA ARG A 3 24.81 54.95 -24.32
C ARG A 3 23.48 55.19 -23.60
N LEU A 4 23.02 54.22 -22.81
CA LEU A 4 22.19 54.48 -21.64
C LEU A 4 22.78 53.72 -20.45
N THR A 5 22.96 54.47 -19.37
CA THR A 5 23.63 54.13 -18.11
C THR A 5 22.81 54.76 -16.99
N TRP A 6 22.88 54.19 -15.79
CA TRP A 6 22.38 54.66 -14.47
C TRP A 6 20.91 54.29 -14.15
N PHE A 7 20.57 53.70 -12.99
CA PHE A 7 20.85 54.13 -11.62
C PHE A 7 20.96 52.99 -10.58
N ARG A 8 21.83 53.20 -9.57
CA ARG A 8 22.00 52.46 -8.31
C ARG A 8 21.14 53.08 -7.18
N GLN A 9 20.66 52.28 -6.23
CA GLN A 9 20.39 52.57 -4.80
C GLN A 9 20.03 51.22 -4.15
N ILE A 10 20.85 50.49 -3.37
CA ILE A 10 21.32 50.67 -1.97
C ILE A 10 20.25 51.16 -1.00
N ILE A 11 19.68 50.25 -0.20
CA ILE A 11 19.48 50.36 1.27
C ILE A 11 19.52 48.94 1.91
N PRO A 12 20.33 48.69 2.96
CA PRO A 12 20.34 47.50 3.81
C PRO A 12 19.58 47.74 5.15
N CYS A 13 19.58 46.72 6.03
CA CYS A 13 18.97 46.63 7.38
C CYS A 13 17.57 46.00 7.36
N LEU A 14 17.24 44.98 8.16
CA LEU A 14 17.48 44.86 9.60
C LEU A 14 17.44 43.39 10.08
N CYS A 15 18.35 43.05 10.99
CA CYS A 15 18.30 41.86 11.83
C CYS A 15 17.06 41.88 12.74
N PHE A 16 16.33 40.77 12.83
CA PHE A 16 15.63 40.41 14.07
C PHE A 16 15.90 38.95 14.39
N ILE A 17 16.69 38.78 15.46
CA ILE A 17 16.93 37.54 16.19
C ILE A 17 15.66 37.28 17.00
N GLY A 18 15.00 36.15 16.73
CA GLY A 18 13.89 35.63 17.53
C GLY A 18 14.16 34.16 17.84
N LEU A 19 15.07 33.92 18.78
CA LEU A 19 15.40 32.60 19.30
C LEU A 19 14.37 32.24 20.39
N THR A 20 13.38 31.41 20.07
CA THR A 20 12.52 30.76 21.06
C THR A 20 12.88 29.28 21.16
N LEU A 21 13.74 28.98 22.13
CA LEU A 21 13.96 27.64 22.66
C LEU A 21 12.76 27.26 23.52
N LEU A 22 11.92 26.35 23.03
CA LEU A 22 11.01 25.56 23.88
C LEU A 22 11.62 24.17 24.03
N ALA A 23 12.36 23.98 25.12
CA ALA A 23 12.73 22.67 25.61
C ALA A 23 11.51 22.04 26.29
N SER A 24 10.84 21.10 25.63
CA SER A 24 9.91 20.18 26.29
C SER A 24 10.72 19.05 26.92
N SER A 25 11.01 19.18 28.21
CA SER A 25 11.61 18.13 29.03
C SER A 25 10.57 17.05 29.33
N CYS A 26 10.74 15.84 28.81
CA CYS A 26 10.22 14.65 29.46
C CYS A 26 11.22 14.24 30.53
N GLY A 27 10.84 14.45 31.79
CA GLY A 27 11.70 14.24 32.94
C GLY A 27 12.06 12.77 33.17
N GLU A 28 13.36 12.50 33.18
CA GLU A 28 13.93 11.37 33.89
C GLU A 28 14.12 11.75 35.36
N ARG A 29 13.58 10.91 36.26
CA ARG A 29 13.91 10.95 37.69
C ARG A 29 15.10 10.01 37.92
N PRO A 30 16.21 10.44 38.53
CA PRO A 30 17.13 9.51 39.15
C PRO A 30 16.65 9.22 40.59
N VAL A 31 16.33 7.96 40.85
CA VAL A 31 16.29 7.42 42.20
C VAL A 31 17.58 6.63 42.41
N SER A 32 18.36 7.04 43.40
CA SER A 32 19.32 6.22 44.13
C SER A 32 19.17 6.65 45.59
N PRO A 33 19.17 5.73 46.57
CA PRO A 33 20.47 5.17 47.00
C PRO A 33 20.40 3.73 47.58
N ILE A 34 21.59 3.25 47.99
CA ILE A 34 21.87 2.11 48.90
C ILE A 34 21.95 0.75 48.16
N GLY A 35 22.96 -0.10 48.31
CA GLY A 35 24.13 -0.12 49.18
C GLY A 35 24.96 -1.37 48.85
N SER A 36 26.23 -1.35 49.21
CA SER A 36 27.13 -2.50 49.12
C SER A 36 26.80 -3.56 50.16
N ALA A 37 26.66 -4.83 49.76
CA ALA A 37 27.07 -5.97 50.59
C ALA A 37 27.29 -7.23 49.76
N GLU A 38 28.36 -7.90 50.14
CA GLU A 38 29.00 -9.10 49.64
C GLU A 38 28.17 -10.39 49.58
N ASN A 39 28.70 -11.31 48.74
CA ASN A 39 28.71 -12.76 48.88
C ASN A 39 27.38 -13.54 48.82
N ASN A 40 27.20 -14.31 47.73
CA ASN A 40 27.38 -15.75 47.82
C ASN A 40 27.41 -16.46 46.46
N VAL A 41 28.46 -17.25 46.29
CA VAL A 41 28.64 -18.29 45.29
C VAL A 41 27.58 -19.37 45.50
N ARG A 42 26.72 -19.63 44.51
CA ARG A 42 26.04 -20.93 44.39
C ARG A 42 25.77 -21.27 42.94
N ARG A 43 26.45 -22.33 42.49
CA ARG A 43 26.24 -23.05 41.24
C ARG A 43 24.75 -23.36 41.04
N GLN A 44 24.18 -22.98 39.91
CA GLN A 44 23.03 -23.68 39.34
C GLN A 44 23.38 -24.15 37.93
N ALA A 45 23.11 -25.44 37.75
CA ALA A 45 23.35 -26.21 36.55
C ALA A 45 22.56 -25.65 35.36
N GLY A 46 23.20 -25.66 34.19
CA GLY A 46 22.64 -25.14 32.96
C GLY A 46 21.39 -25.89 32.52
N THR A 47 20.32 -25.14 32.31
CA THR A 47 19.28 -25.47 31.33
C THR A 47 19.66 -24.79 30.04
N GLN A 48 20.22 -25.55 29.10
CA GLN A 48 20.26 -25.17 27.69
C GLN A 48 18.81 -24.96 27.23
N GLN A 49 18.37 -23.71 27.14
CA GLN A 49 17.24 -23.38 26.28
C GLN A 49 17.70 -23.59 24.84
N VAL A 50 17.28 -24.73 24.29
CA VAL A 50 17.33 -25.00 22.86
C VAL A 50 16.53 -23.90 22.16
N ARG A 51 17.23 -22.91 21.61
CA ARG A 51 16.68 -22.03 20.56
C ARG A 51 16.24 -22.94 19.42
N LYS A 52 14.95 -23.26 19.37
CA LYS A 52 14.33 -23.82 18.18
C LYS A 52 14.17 -22.67 17.19
N THR A 53 15.21 -22.41 16.41
CA THR A 53 15.08 -21.70 15.14
C THR A 53 14.04 -22.45 14.32
N LEU A 54 13.01 -21.75 13.83
CA LEU A 54 12.03 -22.34 12.93
C LEU A 54 12.77 -22.88 11.70
N ASP A 55 12.70 -24.20 11.51
CA ASP A 55 13.29 -24.89 10.37
C ASP A 55 12.68 -24.36 9.05
N PRO A 56 13.50 -23.77 8.15
CA PRO A 56 13.05 -23.27 6.84
C PRO A 56 12.33 -24.34 5.99
N SER A 57 12.59 -25.62 6.25
CA SER A 57 11.97 -26.76 5.57
C SER A 57 10.49 -26.94 5.96
N ARG A 58 10.12 -26.59 7.20
CA ARG A 58 8.72 -26.59 7.67
C ARG A 58 7.91 -25.42 7.11
N MET A 59 8.54 -24.27 6.89
CA MET A 59 7.93 -23.13 6.17
C MET A 59 7.59 -23.49 4.71
N LYS A 60 8.45 -24.25 4.02
CA LYS A 60 8.17 -24.78 2.67
C LYS A 60 7.00 -25.78 2.64
N LEU A 61 6.84 -26.60 3.68
CA LEU A 61 5.78 -27.60 3.77
C LEU A 61 4.41 -26.98 4.13
N LEU A 62 4.40 -25.94 4.96
CA LEU A 62 3.22 -25.11 5.21
C LEU A 62 2.82 -24.35 3.95
N ARG A 63 3.76 -23.76 3.18
CA ARG A 63 3.47 -23.19 1.85
C ARG A 63 2.77 -24.18 0.92
N ARG A 64 3.19 -25.46 0.87
CA ARG A 64 2.53 -26.48 0.01
C ARG A 64 1.16 -26.94 0.51
N LYS A 65 0.94 -27.04 1.82
CA LYS A 65 -0.36 -27.48 2.36
C LYS A 65 -1.41 -26.35 2.37
N THR A 66 -0.99 -25.11 2.60
CA THR A 66 -1.89 -23.94 2.55
C THR A 66 -2.34 -23.67 1.11
N VAL A 67 -1.46 -23.84 0.11
CA VAL A 67 -1.82 -23.72 -1.32
C VAL A 67 -2.87 -24.76 -1.76
N ASN A 68 -2.85 -25.97 -1.20
CA ASN A 68 -3.82 -27.02 -1.55
C ASN A 68 -5.15 -26.93 -0.78
N ALA A 69 -5.21 -26.17 0.32
CA ALA A 69 -6.45 -25.96 1.10
C ALA A 69 -7.20 -24.66 0.70
N LEU A 70 -6.61 -23.80 -0.12
CA LEU A 70 -7.17 -22.51 -0.58
C LEU A 70 -8.18 -22.59 -1.76
N HIS A 71 -8.64 -23.78 -2.12
CA HIS A 71 -9.45 -24.00 -3.33
C HIS A 71 -10.98 -23.78 -3.17
N LYS A 72 -11.43 -22.95 -2.21
CA LYS A 72 -12.87 -22.71 -2.00
C LYS A 72 -13.34 -21.25 -2.08
N GLY A 73 -12.48 -20.32 -2.47
CA GLY A 73 -12.86 -18.93 -2.75
C GLY A 73 -12.20 -18.39 -4.03
N HIS A 74 -12.78 -18.74 -5.18
CA HIS A 74 -12.94 -17.94 -6.41
C HIS A 74 -11.88 -16.89 -6.86
N ALA A 75 -10.61 -17.01 -6.51
CA ALA A 75 -9.56 -16.24 -7.18
C ALA A 75 -9.41 -16.76 -8.62
N CYS A 76 -10.06 -16.10 -9.57
CA CYS A 76 -9.98 -16.46 -10.98
C CYS A 76 -8.78 -15.73 -11.60
N SER A 77 -7.63 -16.40 -11.64
CA SER A 77 -6.49 -15.95 -12.44
C SER A 77 -6.65 -16.43 -13.88
N GLY A 78 -6.56 -15.51 -14.83
CA GLY A 78 -6.78 -15.85 -16.24
C GLY A 78 -6.29 -14.75 -17.17
N SER A 79 -5.76 -15.19 -18.32
CA SER A 79 -5.51 -14.31 -19.46
C SER A 79 -6.08 -14.94 -20.72
N LYS A 80 -6.58 -14.10 -21.62
CA LYS A 80 -7.09 -14.52 -22.92
C LYS A 80 -6.56 -13.56 -23.96
N THR A 81 -5.90 -14.13 -24.97
CA THR A 81 -5.49 -13.39 -26.16
C THR A 81 -6.46 -13.70 -27.29
N MET A 82 -6.89 -12.67 -27.98
CA MET A 82 -7.81 -12.80 -29.11
C MET A 82 -7.28 -12.02 -30.32
N PHE A 83 -7.58 -12.51 -31.53
CA PHE A 83 -7.30 -11.78 -32.76
C PHE A 83 -8.52 -10.93 -33.14
N VAL A 84 -8.38 -9.61 -33.00
CA VAL A 84 -9.42 -8.61 -33.28
C VAL A 84 -9.29 -8.17 -34.73
N LYS A 85 -10.39 -8.27 -35.47
CA LYS A 85 -10.50 -7.80 -36.85
C LYS A 85 -11.17 -6.43 -36.89
N THR A 86 -10.78 -5.60 -37.86
CA THR A 86 -11.32 -4.24 -37.99
C THR A 86 -12.80 -4.23 -38.39
N ASP A 87 -13.30 -5.27 -39.05
CA ASP A 87 -14.61 -5.31 -39.71
C ASP A 87 -15.72 -5.99 -38.88
N LYS A 88 -15.40 -6.49 -37.68
CA LYS A 88 -16.34 -7.28 -36.87
C LYS A 88 -16.30 -6.87 -35.40
N PRO A 89 -17.44 -6.95 -34.69
CA PRO A 89 -17.44 -6.80 -33.25
C PRO A 89 -16.83 -8.05 -32.61
N HIS A 90 -16.25 -7.86 -31.43
CA HIS A 90 -15.57 -8.89 -30.68
C HIS A 90 -15.88 -8.77 -29.19
N ASN A 91 -16.13 -9.91 -28.54
CA ASN A 91 -16.36 -9.99 -27.11
C ASN A 91 -15.36 -10.94 -26.48
N VAL A 92 -14.77 -10.52 -25.36
CA VAL A 92 -13.89 -11.35 -24.53
C VAL A 92 -14.42 -11.37 -23.13
N ASP A 93 -14.75 -12.56 -22.66
CA ASP A 93 -15.02 -12.82 -21.26
C ASP A 93 -13.84 -13.59 -20.65
N ILE A 94 -13.42 -13.16 -19.47
CA ILE A 94 -12.45 -13.83 -18.60
C ILE A 94 -13.03 -13.80 -17.20
N CYS A 95 -13.25 -14.96 -16.61
CA CYS A 95 -13.85 -15.05 -15.28
C CYS A 95 -15.24 -14.40 -15.26
N HIS A 96 -15.39 -13.27 -14.57
CA HIS A 96 -16.61 -12.46 -14.53
C HIS A 96 -16.45 -11.11 -15.24
N GLU A 97 -15.30 -10.88 -15.88
CA GLU A 97 -14.94 -9.63 -16.52
C GLU A 97 -15.18 -9.72 -18.02
N LYS A 98 -15.63 -8.61 -18.60
CA LYS A 98 -16.02 -8.56 -20.01
C LYS A 98 -15.44 -7.35 -20.72
N LEU A 99 -15.00 -7.58 -21.96
CA LEU A 99 -14.51 -6.57 -22.87
C LEU A 99 -15.26 -6.68 -24.20
N GLU A 100 -15.95 -5.62 -24.60
CA GLU A 100 -16.72 -5.52 -25.85
C GLU A 100 -16.08 -4.50 -26.79
N ILE A 101 -15.56 -4.99 -27.90
CA ILE A 101 -14.85 -4.20 -28.91
C ILE A 101 -15.77 -4.06 -30.14
N PRO A 102 -16.32 -2.88 -30.44
CA PRO A 102 -17.15 -2.70 -31.62
C PRO A 102 -16.33 -2.81 -32.91
N ALA A 103 -17.01 -3.14 -34.01
CA ALA A 103 -16.39 -3.10 -35.34
C ALA A 103 -15.83 -1.70 -35.62
N GLY A 104 -14.62 -1.64 -36.18
CA GLY A 104 -13.92 -0.40 -36.47
C GLY A 104 -13.18 0.21 -35.27
N ALA A 105 -13.21 -0.39 -34.07
CA ALA A 105 -12.49 0.17 -32.92
C ALA A 105 -10.96 0.13 -33.06
N VAL A 106 -10.43 -0.77 -33.88
CA VAL A 106 -8.99 -0.89 -34.20
C VAL A 106 -8.75 -0.50 -35.65
N THR A 107 -7.61 0.14 -35.93
CA THR A 107 -7.24 0.59 -37.29
C THR A 107 -6.67 -0.52 -38.17
N GLN A 108 -6.17 -1.59 -37.54
CA GLN A 108 -5.64 -2.77 -38.20
C GLN A 108 -5.94 -4.01 -37.37
N ASN A 109 -5.99 -5.17 -38.02
CA ASN A 109 -6.16 -6.43 -37.32
C ASN A 109 -5.01 -6.62 -36.33
N THR A 110 -5.33 -6.95 -35.08
CA THR A 110 -4.33 -7.03 -34.00
C THR A 110 -4.69 -8.09 -32.99
N ASN A 111 -3.68 -8.65 -32.33
CA ASN A 111 -3.89 -9.44 -31.12
C ASN A 111 -4.16 -8.48 -29.94
N ILE A 112 -5.14 -8.80 -29.12
CA ILE A 112 -5.43 -8.13 -27.85
C ILE A 112 -5.45 -9.18 -26.75
N SER A 113 -4.65 -8.96 -25.71
CA SER A 113 -4.68 -9.69 -24.46
C SER A 113 -5.55 -8.95 -23.45
N PHE A 114 -6.44 -9.68 -22.81
CA PHE A 114 -7.16 -9.25 -21.61
C PHE A 114 -6.74 -10.19 -20.49
N ALA A 115 -6.41 -9.67 -19.31
CA ALA A 115 -5.93 -10.48 -18.20
C ALA A 115 -6.37 -9.88 -16.87
N VAL A 116 -6.66 -10.75 -15.90
CA VAL A 116 -6.75 -10.34 -14.49
C VAL A 116 -5.32 -10.08 -14.02
N ALA A 117 -5.00 -8.82 -13.71
CA ALA A 117 -3.63 -8.37 -13.45
C ALA A 117 -3.16 -8.72 -12.04
N ASP A 118 -4.10 -8.75 -11.09
CA ASP A 118 -3.87 -9.15 -9.70
C ASP A 118 -5.05 -10.02 -9.27
N GLU A 119 -4.77 -11.19 -8.72
CA GLU A 119 -5.79 -12.11 -8.21
C GLU A 119 -6.48 -11.59 -6.93
N ASN A 120 -5.93 -10.51 -6.36
CA ASN A 120 -6.36 -9.94 -5.08
C ASN A 120 -7.00 -8.57 -5.23
N LEU A 121 -6.68 -7.84 -6.31
CA LEU A 121 -7.25 -6.54 -6.60
C LEU A 121 -8.12 -6.64 -7.83
N ALA A 122 -9.28 -5.95 -7.84
CA ALA A 122 -10.21 -5.88 -8.95
C ALA A 122 -9.60 -5.16 -10.17
N MET A 123 -8.58 -5.77 -10.75
CA MET A 123 -7.62 -5.19 -11.67
C MET A 123 -7.49 -6.03 -12.92
N VAL A 124 -7.54 -5.37 -14.06
CA VAL A 124 -7.39 -5.99 -15.36
C VAL A 124 -6.37 -5.24 -16.20
N GLU A 125 -5.57 -6.00 -16.95
CA GLU A 125 -4.66 -5.46 -17.94
C GLU A 125 -5.17 -5.78 -19.35
N ILE A 126 -5.22 -4.74 -20.18
CA ILE A 126 -5.46 -4.84 -21.61
C ILE A 126 -4.15 -4.53 -22.31
N GLY A 127 -3.70 -5.46 -23.15
CA GLY A 127 -2.45 -5.37 -23.90
C GLY A 127 -2.63 -5.85 -25.35
N PRO A 128 -1.62 -5.67 -26.22
CA PRO A 128 -0.51 -4.73 -26.04
C PRO A 128 -1.01 -3.28 -26.02
N ASN A 129 -0.12 -2.30 -25.88
CA ASN A 129 -0.43 -0.87 -25.73
C ASN A 129 -1.10 -0.28 -27.00
N VAL A 130 -2.38 -0.58 -27.22
CA VAL A 130 -3.21 -0.20 -28.36
C VAL A 130 -4.06 1.01 -28.00
N SER A 131 -4.29 1.92 -28.96
CA SER A 131 -5.32 2.95 -28.86
C SER A 131 -6.51 2.56 -29.72
N PHE A 132 -7.71 2.71 -29.19
CA PHE A 132 -8.94 2.44 -29.91
C PHE A 132 -9.46 3.75 -30.51
N ILE A 133 -9.90 3.70 -31.78
CA ILE A 133 -10.47 4.86 -32.46
C ILE A 133 -11.97 5.02 -32.17
N LEU A 134 -12.61 3.96 -31.65
CA LEU A 134 -13.95 4.00 -31.08
C LEU A 134 -13.89 3.55 -29.61
N PRO A 135 -14.82 4.02 -28.75
CA PRO A 135 -14.89 3.52 -27.38
C PRO A 135 -15.17 2.02 -27.34
N VAL A 136 -14.41 1.33 -26.49
CA VAL A 136 -14.59 -0.09 -26.13
C VAL A 136 -15.28 -0.15 -24.77
N THR A 137 -16.26 -1.02 -24.60
CA THR A 137 -16.93 -1.17 -23.30
C THR A 137 -16.18 -2.22 -22.49
N MET A 138 -15.75 -1.82 -21.30
CA MET A 138 -15.23 -2.74 -20.29
C MET A 138 -16.24 -2.84 -19.16
N THR A 139 -16.60 -4.06 -18.77
CA THR A 139 -17.50 -4.35 -17.66
C THR A 139 -16.75 -5.19 -16.64
N LEU A 140 -16.69 -4.68 -15.41
CA LEU A 140 -16.09 -5.38 -14.29
C LEU A 140 -17.16 -5.87 -13.30
N SER A 141 -17.03 -7.10 -12.84
CA SER A 141 -18.00 -7.70 -11.92
C SER A 141 -17.72 -7.32 -10.47
N LEU A 142 -18.76 -6.93 -9.75
CA LEU A 142 -18.70 -6.63 -8.32
C LEU A 142 -19.06 -7.84 -7.44
N LYS A 143 -19.55 -8.93 -8.04
CA LYS A 143 -19.93 -10.16 -7.33
C LYS A 143 -18.78 -10.79 -6.56
N VAL A 144 -17.59 -10.60 -7.08
CA VAL A 144 -16.35 -11.14 -6.54
C VAL A 144 -15.54 -10.04 -5.87
N VAL A 145 -16.14 -8.90 -5.51
CA VAL A 145 -15.44 -7.74 -4.92
C VAL A 145 -15.90 -7.53 -3.48
N ASN A 146 -14.97 -7.25 -2.56
CA ASN A 146 -15.35 -6.93 -1.18
C ASN A 146 -15.82 -5.48 -1.10
N LEU A 147 -17.14 -5.31 -0.93
CA LEU A 147 -17.78 -4.00 -0.85
C LEU A 147 -18.17 -3.58 0.57
N VAL A 148 -17.55 -4.19 1.60
CA VAL A 148 -17.73 -3.73 2.98
C VAL A 148 -17.21 -2.29 3.10
N ASP A 149 -18.04 -1.41 3.66
CA ASP A 149 -17.77 0.02 3.89
C ASP A 149 -17.65 0.90 2.63
N VAL A 150 -18.12 0.40 1.48
CA VAL A 150 -18.05 1.13 0.21
C VAL A 150 -19.26 2.01 -0.02
N ASN A 151 -19.00 3.29 -0.27
CA ASN A 151 -20.02 4.13 -0.85
C ASN A 151 -20.15 3.82 -2.35
N MET A 152 -21.18 3.06 -2.72
CA MET A 152 -21.44 2.67 -4.12
C MET A 152 -21.55 3.87 -5.07
N ASN A 153 -21.91 5.06 -4.58
CA ASN A 153 -21.99 6.27 -5.39
C ASN A 153 -20.62 6.87 -5.76
N THR A 154 -19.54 6.45 -5.09
CA THR A 154 -18.18 6.90 -5.39
C THR A 154 -17.37 5.86 -6.16
N LEU A 155 -18.01 4.77 -6.55
CA LEU A 155 -17.39 3.70 -7.31
C LEU A 155 -17.08 4.14 -8.74
N ALA A 156 -15.87 3.86 -9.20
CA ALA A 156 -15.43 4.15 -10.55
C ALA A 156 -14.52 3.03 -11.07
N ILE A 157 -14.49 2.87 -12.39
CA ILE A 157 -13.36 2.23 -13.06
C ILE A 157 -12.29 3.29 -13.25
N SER A 158 -11.10 3.03 -12.73
CA SER A 158 -9.93 3.88 -12.94
C SER A 158 -8.94 3.25 -13.91
N ARG A 159 -8.24 4.09 -14.67
CA ARG A 159 -7.05 3.69 -15.45
C ARG A 159 -5.79 4.20 -14.77
N PHE A 160 -4.78 3.35 -14.66
CA PHE A 160 -3.46 3.77 -14.21
C PHE A 160 -2.73 4.53 -15.32
N ASP A 161 -2.42 5.81 -15.07
CA ASP A 161 -1.58 6.61 -15.94
C ASP A 161 -0.12 6.54 -15.50
N LYS A 162 0.70 5.84 -16.29
CA LYS A 162 2.13 5.66 -16.02
C LYS A 162 2.91 6.98 -16.01
N VAL A 163 2.43 8.01 -16.72
CA VAL A 163 3.13 9.30 -16.80
C VAL A 163 2.96 10.08 -15.49
N SER A 164 1.73 10.20 -14.99
CA SER A 164 1.48 10.87 -13.72
C SER A 164 1.64 9.95 -12.50
N ASN A 165 1.79 8.64 -12.70
CA ASN A 165 1.83 7.62 -11.66
C ASN A 165 0.60 7.70 -10.74
N ARG A 166 -0.59 7.81 -11.36
CA ARG A 166 -1.87 8.03 -10.67
C ARG A 166 -3.02 7.27 -11.35
N TRP A 167 -4.05 6.99 -10.56
CA TRP A 167 -5.32 6.46 -11.05
C TRP A 167 -6.27 7.57 -11.50
N ILE A 168 -6.72 7.48 -12.76
CA ILE A 168 -7.65 8.44 -13.37
C ILE A 168 -9.02 7.77 -13.48
N ASP A 169 -10.02 8.35 -12.82
CA ASP A 169 -11.41 7.83 -12.90
C ASP A 169 -11.93 8.00 -14.32
N LEU A 170 -12.63 6.98 -14.79
CA LEU A 170 -13.37 7.00 -16.03
C LEU A 170 -14.86 7.19 -15.72
N PRO A 171 -15.61 7.89 -16.60
CA PRO A 171 -17.07 7.87 -16.53
C PRO A 171 -17.56 6.43 -16.55
N SER A 172 -18.17 6.02 -15.44
CA SER A 172 -18.57 4.65 -15.19
C SER A 172 -20.05 4.57 -14.85
N THR A 173 -20.67 3.44 -15.14
CA THR A 173 -22.09 3.21 -14.88
C THR A 173 -22.26 1.87 -14.18
N LEU A 174 -22.92 1.88 -13.03
CA LEU A 174 -23.40 0.69 -12.35
C LEU A 174 -24.64 0.16 -13.07
N ASP A 175 -24.74 -1.16 -13.21
CA ASP A 175 -25.98 -1.76 -13.66
C ASP A 175 -27.09 -1.65 -12.59
N ASP A 176 -28.34 -1.88 -12.99
CA ASP A 176 -29.51 -1.74 -12.11
C ASP A 176 -29.45 -2.63 -10.86
N LYS A 177 -28.71 -3.73 -10.95
CA LYS A 177 -28.52 -4.69 -9.85
C LYS A 177 -27.31 -4.37 -8.97
N GLN A 178 -26.51 -3.38 -9.37
CA GLN A 178 -25.22 -3.03 -8.75
C GLN A 178 -24.26 -4.24 -8.65
N GLU A 179 -24.38 -5.17 -9.60
CA GLU A 179 -23.54 -6.35 -9.70
C GLU A 179 -22.37 -6.14 -10.65
N ASN A 180 -22.44 -5.13 -11.52
CA ASN A 180 -21.40 -4.82 -12.50
C ASN A 180 -21.22 -3.31 -12.63
N ILE A 181 -19.98 -2.89 -12.88
CA ILE A 181 -19.62 -1.53 -13.26
C ILE A 181 -19.04 -1.52 -14.67
N SER A 182 -19.46 -0.60 -15.51
CA SER A 182 -18.98 -0.50 -16.90
C SER A 182 -18.40 0.87 -17.20
N ALA A 183 -17.37 0.92 -18.04
CA ALA A 183 -16.76 2.16 -18.52
C ALA A 183 -16.37 2.06 -19.99
N ALA A 184 -16.45 3.19 -20.68
CA ALA A 184 -15.97 3.34 -22.04
C ALA A 184 -14.47 3.66 -22.04
N ILE A 185 -13.66 2.83 -22.70
CA ILE A 185 -12.20 2.99 -22.77
C ILE A 185 -11.74 3.24 -24.20
N VAL A 186 -10.67 4.02 -24.36
CA VAL A 186 -10.08 4.38 -25.67
C VAL A 186 -8.60 4.03 -25.78
N LYS A 187 -8.02 3.47 -24.73
CA LYS A 187 -6.62 3.00 -24.71
C LYS A 187 -6.60 1.63 -24.03
N ALA A 188 -5.58 0.84 -24.33
CA ALA A 188 -5.18 -0.30 -23.54
C ALA A 188 -4.38 0.19 -22.31
N GLY A 189 -4.21 -0.68 -21.32
CA GLY A 189 -3.54 -0.34 -20.07
C GLY A 189 -4.02 -1.15 -18.88
N LEU A 190 -3.67 -0.66 -17.69
CA LEU A 190 -4.06 -1.26 -16.42
C LEU A 190 -5.27 -0.51 -15.87
N TYR A 191 -6.31 -1.26 -15.52
CA TYR A 191 -7.57 -0.76 -15.00
C TYR A 191 -7.88 -1.40 -13.66
N ALA A 192 -8.61 -0.67 -12.82
CA ALA A 192 -9.04 -1.16 -11.53
C ALA A 192 -10.43 -0.62 -11.18
N ILE A 193 -11.16 -1.33 -10.33
CA ILE A 193 -12.29 -0.74 -9.61
C ILE A 193 -11.73 0.05 -8.42
N THR A 194 -12.14 1.31 -8.30
CA THR A 194 -11.71 2.23 -7.26
C THR A 194 -12.91 2.91 -6.61
N TRP A 195 -12.75 3.38 -5.37
CA TRP A 195 -13.67 4.35 -4.77
C TRP A 195 -12.93 5.52 -4.13
N ASN A 196 -13.64 6.64 -3.94
CA ASN A 196 -13.14 7.76 -3.15
C ASN A 196 -13.53 7.56 -1.69
N ALA A 197 -12.54 7.27 -0.84
CA ALA A 197 -12.76 6.83 0.53
C ALA A 197 -12.99 7.99 1.50
N ASP A 198 -12.42 9.17 1.21
CA ASP A 198 -12.60 10.50 1.84
C ASP A 198 -11.47 11.45 1.36
N ASP A 199 -11.52 12.77 1.62
CA ASP A 199 -10.37 13.71 1.69
C ASP A 199 -9.25 13.56 0.63
N ASN A 200 -9.59 13.31 -0.64
CA ASN A 200 -8.67 13.06 -1.75
C ASN A 200 -7.87 11.75 -1.67
N ALA A 201 -8.38 10.74 -0.98
CA ALA A 201 -7.85 9.39 -0.97
C ALA A 201 -8.64 8.48 -1.91
N LYS A 202 -7.92 7.74 -2.75
CA LYS A 202 -8.48 6.68 -3.58
C LYS A 202 -8.10 5.32 -3.01
N GLU A 203 -9.04 4.40 -3.04
CA GLU A 203 -8.81 3.01 -2.66
C GLU A 203 -9.10 2.12 -3.86
N ILE A 204 -8.21 1.14 -4.09
CA ILE A 204 -8.43 0.08 -5.08
C ILE A 204 -9.11 -1.07 -4.36
N ILE A 205 -10.19 -1.58 -4.95
CA ILE A 205 -10.95 -2.63 -4.29
C ILE A 205 -10.32 -3.99 -4.50
N ALA A 206 -10.28 -4.76 -3.42
CA ALA A 206 -9.85 -6.15 -3.45
C ALA A 206 -10.97 -7.10 -3.95
N TRP A 207 -10.59 -8.18 -4.63
CA TRP A 207 -11.50 -9.31 -4.85
C TRP A 207 -11.85 -10.01 -3.52
N GLN A 208 -13.00 -10.68 -3.43
CA GLN A 208 -13.47 -11.43 -2.27
C GLN A 208 -12.61 -12.68 -2.05
N GLY A 209 -11.85 -12.68 -0.97
CA GLY A 209 -11.22 -13.87 -0.41
C GLY A 209 -10.72 -13.60 1.02
N GLU A 210 -10.72 -14.64 1.86
CA GLU A 210 -10.57 -14.53 3.33
C GLU A 210 -9.24 -13.95 3.84
N ASN A 211 -8.29 -13.52 2.99
CA ASN A 211 -6.95 -13.08 3.42
C ASN A 211 -6.37 -11.85 2.70
N TRP A 212 -7.14 -11.12 1.89
CA TRP A 212 -6.48 -10.28 0.88
C TRP A 212 -6.31 -8.81 1.24
N GLY A 213 -5.15 -8.33 0.81
CA GLY A 213 -4.65 -6.99 0.88
C GLY A 213 -5.47 -6.00 0.06
N GLY A 214 -5.45 -4.74 0.49
CA GLY A 214 -5.95 -3.63 -0.31
C GLY A 214 -4.95 -2.49 -0.33
N LEU A 215 -5.27 -1.46 -1.10
CA LEU A 215 -4.40 -0.32 -1.31
C LEU A 215 -5.17 0.97 -1.08
N LYS A 216 -4.58 1.86 -0.29
CA LYS A 216 -5.05 3.24 -0.15
C LYS A 216 -3.96 4.20 -0.57
N GLU A 217 -4.32 5.13 -1.46
CA GLU A 217 -3.46 6.24 -1.84
C GLU A 217 -3.98 7.58 -1.32
N LYS A 218 -3.08 8.50 -0.99
CA LYS A 218 -3.41 9.88 -0.63
C LYS A 218 -2.29 10.82 -1.03
N ASN A 219 -2.64 11.98 -1.56
CA ASN A 219 -1.66 13.03 -1.80
C ASN A 219 -1.29 13.73 -0.48
N ILE A 220 -0.03 13.59 -0.08
CA ILE A 220 0.53 14.19 1.14
C ILE A 220 1.32 15.43 0.76
N GLN A 221 1.01 16.54 1.43
CA GLN A 221 1.58 17.84 1.11
C GLN A 221 2.92 18.02 1.81
N HIS A 222 3.93 18.52 1.10
CA HIS A 222 5.27 18.72 1.66
C HIS A 222 5.27 19.61 2.90
N ASP A 223 4.61 20.77 2.81
CA ASP A 223 4.61 21.83 3.82
C ASP A 223 3.67 21.58 4.99
N ARG A 224 2.68 20.69 4.82
CA ARG A 224 1.67 20.36 5.84
C ARG A 224 1.80 18.94 6.40
N GLY A 225 2.54 18.07 5.72
CA GLY A 225 2.54 16.65 6.04
C GLY A 225 1.18 16.00 5.74
N GLY A 226 0.87 14.95 6.48
CA GLY A 226 -0.44 14.32 6.44
C GLY A 226 -0.45 12.92 7.03
N ARG A 227 -1.67 12.42 7.23
CA ARG A 227 -1.94 11.09 7.76
C ARG A 227 -2.59 10.21 6.71
N LEU A 228 -2.10 8.99 6.59
CA LEU A 228 -2.67 7.92 5.78
C LEU A 228 -3.05 6.75 6.69
N HIS A 229 -4.29 6.27 6.58
CA HIS A 229 -4.84 5.22 7.43
C HIS A 229 -5.56 4.18 6.59
N PHE A 230 -5.17 2.91 6.74
CA PHE A 230 -5.75 1.79 5.99
C PHE A 230 -5.79 0.53 6.85
N HIS A 231 -6.97 -0.04 7.06
CA HIS A 231 -7.21 -1.25 7.87
C HIS A 231 -6.55 -1.24 9.26
N GLY A 232 -6.55 -0.09 9.95
CA GLY A 232 -5.92 0.04 11.26
C GLY A 232 -4.41 0.34 11.21
N HIS A 233 -3.76 0.17 10.05
CA HIS A 233 -2.40 0.64 9.83
C HIS A 233 -2.41 2.14 9.57
N GLU A 234 -1.43 2.84 10.09
CA GLU A 234 -1.34 4.29 9.97
C GLU A 234 0.09 4.73 9.67
N MET A 235 0.20 5.79 8.89
CA MET A 235 1.41 6.55 8.67
C MET A 235 1.14 8.03 8.91
N ASP A 236 1.85 8.63 9.85
CA ASP A 236 1.79 10.04 10.18
C ASP A 236 3.09 10.72 9.72
N ILE A 237 2.99 11.46 8.61
CA ILE A 237 4.11 12.13 7.95
C ILE A 237 4.13 13.59 8.39
N PRO A 238 5.15 14.06 9.14
CA PRO A 238 5.19 15.45 9.57
C PRO A 238 5.55 16.40 8.41
N PRO A 239 5.24 17.71 8.55
CA PRO A 239 5.70 18.74 7.63
C PRO A 239 7.20 18.66 7.33
N TYR A 240 7.54 18.78 6.04
CA TYR A 240 8.88 18.75 5.48
C TYR A 240 9.62 17.40 5.63
N ALA A 241 8.93 16.31 5.96
CA ALA A 241 9.52 14.96 5.94
C ALA A 241 9.75 14.44 4.51
N LEU A 242 8.92 14.86 3.56
CA LEU A 242 9.07 14.56 2.13
C LEU A 242 9.87 15.66 1.43
N PRO A 243 10.54 15.40 0.30
CA PRO A 243 11.20 16.44 -0.49
C PRO A 243 10.25 17.33 -1.30
N ALA A 244 9.05 16.83 -1.60
CA ALA A 244 7.98 17.52 -2.32
C ALA A 244 6.64 16.85 -2.02
N SER A 245 5.52 17.52 -2.33
CA SER A 245 4.19 16.92 -2.18
C SER A 245 4.09 15.68 -3.07
N LYS A 246 3.60 14.57 -2.52
CA LYS A 246 3.66 13.26 -3.19
C LYS A 246 2.46 12.41 -2.85
N THR A 247 2.00 11.62 -3.82
CA THR A 247 1.04 10.55 -3.56
C THR A 247 1.74 9.44 -2.79
N MET A 248 1.18 9.11 -1.64
CA MET A 248 1.62 8.08 -0.72
C MET A 248 0.64 6.93 -0.74
N VAL A 249 1.13 5.71 -0.53
CA VAL A 249 0.38 4.47 -0.66
C VAL A 249 0.63 3.59 0.56
N ILE A 250 -0.44 3.06 1.14
CA ILE A 250 -0.38 1.91 2.06
C ILE A 250 -0.97 0.73 1.34
N THR A 251 -0.21 -0.36 1.26
CA THR A 251 -0.68 -1.65 0.76
C THR A 251 -0.56 -2.67 1.88
N GLU A 252 -1.68 -3.20 2.33
CA GLU A 252 -1.64 -4.38 3.18
C GLU A 252 -1.40 -5.60 2.28
N ILE A 253 -0.37 -6.39 2.53
CA ILE A 253 -0.01 -7.56 1.71
C ILE A 253 -0.58 -8.84 2.31
N ASP A 254 -0.44 -9.01 3.63
CA ASP A 254 -0.94 -10.17 4.36
C ASP A 254 -1.39 -9.74 5.76
N LYS A 255 -2.69 -9.85 6.03
CA LYS A 255 -3.31 -9.48 7.31
C LYS A 255 -2.85 -10.38 8.47
N LYS A 256 -2.61 -11.66 8.20
CA LYS A 256 -2.24 -12.66 9.21
C LYS A 256 -0.80 -12.51 9.66
N GLN A 257 0.08 -12.10 8.76
CA GLN A 257 1.49 -11.82 9.03
C GLN A 257 1.78 -10.35 9.31
N VAL A 258 0.76 -9.48 9.22
CA VAL A 258 0.90 -8.02 9.34
C VAL A 258 2.00 -7.51 8.42
N TRP A 259 1.91 -7.85 7.14
CA TRP A 259 2.86 -7.37 6.14
C TRP A 259 2.27 -6.17 5.42
N VAL A 260 2.90 -5.01 5.55
CA VAL A 260 2.43 -3.75 4.98
C VAL A 260 3.55 -3.12 4.15
N ASP A 261 3.23 -2.70 2.94
CA ASP A 261 4.13 -1.90 2.10
C ASP A 261 3.72 -0.43 2.13
N PHE A 262 4.71 0.44 2.27
CA PHE A 262 4.55 1.87 2.26
C PHE A 262 5.26 2.43 1.04
N GLY A 263 4.48 2.78 0.02
CA GLY A 263 4.98 3.30 -1.25
C GLY A 263 4.75 4.80 -1.41
N PRO A 264 5.47 5.47 -2.33
CA PRO A 264 6.60 4.94 -3.10
C PRO A 264 7.89 4.87 -2.27
N SER A 265 8.80 3.95 -2.62
CA SER A 265 10.11 3.80 -1.97
C SER A 265 10.92 5.10 -1.97
N GLY A 266 11.75 5.30 -0.94
CA GLY A 266 12.57 6.51 -0.76
C GLY A 266 12.89 6.80 0.71
N TRP A 267 13.59 7.90 0.95
CA TRP A 267 14.00 8.35 2.28
C TRP A 267 13.23 9.60 2.72
N PHE A 268 13.07 9.76 4.03
CA PHE A 268 12.53 10.95 4.65
C PHE A 268 13.62 11.88 5.17
N TYR A 269 13.32 13.18 5.22
CA TYR A 269 14.14 14.18 5.90
C TYR A 269 13.86 14.27 7.41
N LYS A 270 12.78 13.65 7.88
CA LYS A 270 12.36 13.58 9.28
C LYS A 270 11.80 12.19 9.58
N PRO A 271 11.85 11.71 10.82
CA PRO A 271 11.24 10.44 11.16
C PRO A 271 9.73 10.51 10.92
N VAL A 272 9.18 9.45 10.33
CA VAL A 272 7.75 9.25 10.13
C VAL A 272 7.27 8.22 11.13
N LYS A 273 6.14 8.51 11.78
CA LYS A 273 5.54 7.55 12.72
C LYS A 273 4.66 6.59 11.94
N ILE A 274 4.95 5.30 12.05
CA ILE A 274 4.07 4.24 11.56
C ILE A 274 3.40 3.52 12.74
N THR A 275 2.17 3.07 12.52
CA THR A 275 1.41 2.23 13.45
C THR A 275 0.93 1.01 12.67
N LEU A 276 1.35 -0.18 13.10
CA LEU A 276 0.92 -1.44 12.49
C LEU A 276 -0.11 -2.12 13.39
N CYS A 277 -1.24 -2.52 12.82
CA CYS A 277 -2.33 -3.21 13.50
C CYS A 277 -2.16 -4.73 13.41
N PHE A 278 -2.28 -5.42 14.54
CA PHE A 278 -2.21 -6.89 14.60
C PHE A 278 -3.50 -7.53 15.12
N LYS A 279 -4.64 -6.84 14.98
CA LYS A 279 -5.94 -7.34 15.45
C LYS A 279 -6.34 -8.69 14.82
N GLU A 280 -5.96 -8.89 13.56
CA GLU A 280 -6.28 -10.08 12.77
C GLU A 280 -5.15 -11.12 12.73
N ALA A 281 -4.00 -10.84 13.36
CA ALA A 281 -2.88 -11.77 13.43
C ALA A 281 -3.13 -12.87 14.48
N ASP A 282 -2.77 -14.11 14.16
CA ASP A 282 -2.75 -15.19 15.15
C ASP A 282 -1.47 -15.12 15.98
N LEU A 283 -1.59 -14.50 17.16
CA LEU A 283 -0.52 -14.35 18.14
C LEU A 283 -0.74 -15.25 19.35
N THR A 284 -1.47 -16.36 19.19
CA THR A 284 -1.76 -17.29 20.29
C THR A 284 -0.45 -17.83 20.89
N GLY A 285 -0.27 -17.63 22.20
CA GLY A 285 0.92 -18.07 22.92
C GLY A 285 2.15 -17.17 22.77
N ILE A 286 2.01 -16.01 22.11
CA ILE A 286 3.07 -15.00 21.99
C ILE A 286 2.92 -13.95 23.09
N ASP A 287 4.02 -13.59 23.74
CA ASP A 287 4.05 -12.39 24.61
C ASP A 287 4.02 -11.13 23.75
N LEU A 288 2.88 -10.44 23.78
CA LEU A 288 2.66 -9.24 22.99
C LEU A 288 3.69 -8.15 23.31
N ASN A 289 4.25 -8.11 24.53
CA ASN A 289 5.25 -7.09 24.89
C ASN A 289 6.60 -7.30 24.21
N ASN A 290 6.84 -8.49 23.64
CA ASN A 290 8.07 -8.79 22.90
C ASN A 290 7.94 -8.54 21.39
N LEU A 291 6.84 -7.91 20.94
CA LEU A 291 6.67 -7.55 19.55
C LEU A 291 7.50 -6.31 19.18
N THR A 292 7.97 -6.28 17.94
CA THR A 292 8.74 -5.18 17.36
C THR A 292 8.36 -4.97 15.91
N VAL A 293 8.63 -3.79 15.37
CA VAL A 293 8.51 -3.54 13.94
C VAL A 293 9.82 -3.93 13.27
N THR A 294 9.71 -4.56 12.10
CA THR A 294 10.84 -4.91 11.24
C THR A 294 10.62 -4.33 9.84
N TRP A 295 11.70 -4.05 9.12
CA TRP A 295 11.65 -3.68 7.71
C TRP A 295 12.39 -4.70 6.85
N TYR A 296 11.93 -4.93 5.62
CA TYR A 296 12.58 -5.86 4.70
C TYR A 296 13.70 -5.16 3.93
N ASP A 297 14.94 -5.64 4.12
CA ASP A 297 16.10 -5.20 3.35
C ASP A 297 16.25 -6.03 2.08
N PRO A 298 15.98 -5.46 0.88
CA PRO A 298 16.07 -6.21 -0.36
C PRO A 298 17.52 -6.52 -0.77
N ALA A 299 18.53 -5.85 -0.20
CA ALA A 299 19.92 -6.12 -0.51
C ALA A 299 20.41 -7.42 0.16
N THR A 300 19.92 -7.70 1.35
CA THR A 300 20.27 -8.90 2.14
C THR A 300 19.19 -9.98 2.08
N GLY A 301 17.95 -9.61 1.78
CA GLY A 301 16.79 -10.50 1.85
C GLY A 301 16.34 -10.77 3.28
N GLU A 302 16.71 -9.92 4.24
CA GLU A 302 16.47 -10.09 5.67
C GLU A 302 15.47 -9.07 6.22
N TRP A 303 14.82 -9.42 7.32
CA TRP A 303 13.99 -8.50 8.11
C TRP A 303 14.82 -7.90 9.24
N ILE A 304 14.90 -6.58 9.28
CA ILE A 304 15.74 -5.84 10.22
C ILE A 304 14.86 -5.16 11.27
N ASP A 305 15.15 -5.40 12.55
CA ASP A 305 14.44 -4.78 13.67
C ASP A 305 14.67 -3.26 13.74
N VAL A 306 13.58 -2.51 13.82
CA VAL A 306 13.59 -1.03 14.00
C VAL A 306 13.10 -0.62 15.38
N GLY A 307 12.79 -1.59 16.25
CA GLY A 307 12.19 -1.37 17.54
C GLY A 307 10.69 -1.11 17.43
N GLY A 308 10.14 -0.55 18.51
CA GLY A 308 8.75 -0.13 18.54
C GLY A 308 8.15 -0.12 19.94
N MET A 309 7.00 0.51 20.07
CA MET A 309 6.22 0.54 21.29
C MET A 309 4.91 -0.21 21.06
N VAL A 310 4.70 -1.27 21.83
CA VAL A 310 3.49 -2.09 21.74
C VAL A 310 2.38 -1.47 22.57
N ASP A 311 1.20 -1.33 21.98
CA ASP A 311 -0.05 -1.09 22.66
C ASP A 311 -0.90 -2.37 22.57
N ALA A 312 -0.75 -3.25 23.58
CA ALA A 312 -1.44 -4.54 23.61
C ALA A 312 -2.97 -4.39 23.74
N LYS A 313 -3.45 -3.27 24.28
CA LYS A 313 -4.89 -2.99 24.42
C LYS A 313 -5.51 -2.69 23.07
N ASN A 314 -4.87 -1.82 22.29
CA ASN A 314 -5.34 -1.45 20.96
C ASN A 314 -4.88 -2.42 19.87
N LYS A 315 -4.01 -3.37 20.22
CA LYS A 315 -3.37 -4.35 19.34
C LYS A 315 -2.60 -3.68 18.19
N THR A 316 -1.72 -2.75 18.57
CA THR A 316 -0.85 -2.03 17.61
C THR A 316 0.60 -1.98 18.07
N VAL A 317 1.53 -1.83 17.12
CA VAL A 317 2.93 -1.50 17.39
C VAL A 317 3.27 -0.23 16.62
N CYS A 318 3.85 0.75 17.32
CA CYS A 318 4.28 2.02 16.71
C CYS A 318 5.80 2.09 16.61
N ALA A 319 6.33 2.63 15.53
CA ALA A 319 7.76 2.91 15.35
C ALA A 319 7.99 4.21 14.58
N GLU A 320 9.17 4.80 14.74
CA GLU A 320 9.65 5.91 13.91
C GLU A 320 10.59 5.37 12.84
N VAL A 321 10.34 5.74 11.58
CA VAL A 321 11.08 5.22 10.43
C VAL A 321 11.58 6.32 9.52
N TRP A 322 12.67 6.04 8.80
CA TRP A 322 13.39 7.01 7.96
C TRP A 322 13.30 6.73 6.46
N HIS A 323 12.63 5.65 6.07
CA HIS A 323 12.45 5.31 4.67
C HIS A 323 11.16 4.53 4.43
N PHE A 324 10.78 4.46 3.16
CA PHE A 324 9.67 3.71 2.63
C PHE A 324 10.12 2.34 2.15
N THR A 325 9.48 1.31 2.65
CA THR A 325 9.71 -0.09 2.32
C THR A 325 8.56 -0.92 2.89
N GLN A 326 8.73 -2.23 2.83
CA GLN A 326 7.88 -3.20 3.47
C GLN A 326 8.22 -3.34 4.95
N TYR A 327 7.17 -3.31 5.77
CA TYR A 327 7.25 -3.48 7.21
C TYR A 327 6.41 -4.66 7.66
N SER A 328 6.83 -5.26 8.77
CA SER A 328 6.09 -6.33 9.44
C SER A 328 6.30 -6.30 10.95
N ILE A 329 5.51 -7.08 11.68
CA ILE A 329 5.65 -7.28 13.12
C ILE A 329 6.34 -8.61 13.37
N ALA A 330 7.40 -8.59 14.17
CA ALA A 330 8.15 -9.78 14.57
C ALA A 330 8.37 -9.83 16.09
N LEU A 331 8.97 -10.91 16.58
CA LEU A 331 9.48 -10.99 17.94
C LEU A 331 10.90 -10.43 18.01
N ARG A 332 11.23 -9.75 19.11
CA ARG A 332 12.61 -9.34 19.42
C ARG A 332 13.51 -10.51 19.78
#